data_AF-A0A1Z8VX18-F1
#
_entry.id   AF-A0A1Z8VX18-F1
#
_cell.length_a   1.000
_cell.length_b   1.000
_cell.length_c   1.000
_cell.angle_alpha   90.00
_cell.angle_beta   90.00
_cell.angle_gamma   90.00
#
_symmetry.space_group_name_H-M   'P 1'
#
loop_
_entity.id
_entity.type
_entity.pdbx_description
1 polymer ?
#
loop_
_entity_poly.entity_id
_entity_poly.type
_entity_poly.pdbx_seq_one_letter_code
_entity_poly.pdbx_strand_id
1 'polypeptide(L)'
;MFMAFAHRSAKKSIKKNTEWYNNMSPDHKAGSIFFIWLMRGFNLASLNSMNSEIELVIPIYYYKKGAESAMSGMDKDFKNTGNIPLSNACNHHYLTCIASSYPDQGYFGLIKGMWDALLSDYSDIQEVVDEILPQVTSTDYQKKQFLEYNDVTQDELIKNPRSIMPHFLVPGHPLSHKLLEEEKIGKSLVG
;
A
#
# COMPACT_ATOMS: atom_id res chain seq x y z
N MET A 1 -10.37 25.03 -9.17
CA MET A 1 -10.87 24.18 -10.29
C MET A 1 -10.01 22.93 -10.49
N PHE A 2 -8.67 23.04 -10.55
CA PHE A 2 -7.76 21.90 -10.75
C PHE A 2 -7.86 20.78 -9.70
N MET A 3 -7.93 21.10 -8.40
CA MET A 3 -8.12 20.08 -7.35
C MET A 3 -9.41 19.26 -7.53
N ALA A 4 -10.52 19.90 -7.90
CA ALA A 4 -11.78 19.20 -8.12
C ALA A 4 -11.69 18.21 -9.30
N PHE A 5 -10.95 18.56 -10.35
CA PHE A 5 -10.68 17.65 -11.47
C PHE A 5 -9.75 16.49 -11.07
N ALA A 6 -8.71 16.77 -10.29
CA ALA A 6 -7.81 15.74 -9.77
C ALA A 6 -8.58 14.73 -8.90
N HIS A 7 -9.45 15.20 -7.99
CA HIS A 7 -10.25 14.33 -7.15
C HIS A 7 -11.26 13.48 -7.95
N ARG A 8 -11.94 14.08 -8.94
CA ARG A 8 -12.83 13.34 -9.86
C ARG A 8 -12.08 12.25 -10.62
N SER A 9 -10.88 12.57 -11.12
CA SER A 9 -10.01 11.61 -11.82
C SER A 9 -9.63 10.44 -10.91
N ALA A 10 -9.13 10.72 -9.70
CA ALA A 10 -8.76 9.69 -8.73
C ALA A 10 -9.94 8.79 -8.35
N LYS A 11 -11.14 9.35 -8.10
CA LYS A 11 -12.35 8.55 -7.82
C LYS A 11 -12.72 7.66 -8.99
N LYS A 12 -12.57 8.13 -10.23
CA LYS A 12 -12.78 7.32 -11.44
C LYS A 12 -11.76 6.18 -11.52
N SER A 13 -10.49 6.44 -11.21
CA SER A 13 -9.45 5.40 -11.17
C SER A 13 -9.73 4.34 -10.11
N ILE A 14 -10.18 4.72 -8.91
CA ILE A 14 -10.56 3.76 -7.86
C ILE A 14 -11.70 2.84 -8.33
N LYS A 15 -12.74 3.41 -8.95
CA LYS A 15 -13.86 2.63 -9.50
C LYS A 15 -13.40 1.65 -10.57
N LYS A 16 -12.54 2.09 -11.50
CA LYS A 16 -11.95 1.22 -12.52
C LYS A 16 -11.13 0.08 -11.92
N ASN A 17 -10.31 0.35 -10.91
CA ASN A 17 -9.55 -0.70 -10.23
C ASN A 17 -10.46 -1.67 -9.47
N THR A 18 -11.54 -1.18 -8.88
CA THR A 18 -12.56 -2.04 -8.24
C THR A 18 -13.20 -2.98 -9.25
N GLU A 19 -13.62 -2.46 -10.41
CA GLU A 19 -14.15 -3.27 -11.51
C GLU A 19 -13.09 -4.26 -12.05
N TRP A 20 -11.83 -3.84 -12.13
CA TRP A 20 -10.74 -4.70 -12.57
C TRP A 20 -10.53 -5.88 -11.60
N TYR A 21 -10.52 -5.65 -10.29
CA TYR A 21 -10.42 -6.74 -9.30
C TYR A 21 -11.64 -7.67 -9.31
N ASN A 22 -12.85 -7.14 -9.52
CA ASN A 22 -14.06 -7.98 -9.62
C ASN A 22 -14.04 -8.91 -10.84
N ASN A 23 -13.37 -8.51 -11.92
CA ASN A 23 -13.27 -9.30 -13.15
C ASN A 23 -11.98 -10.15 -13.22
N MET A 24 -11.17 -10.14 -12.17
CA MET A 24 -9.91 -10.88 -12.10
C MET A 24 -10.17 -12.34 -11.70
N SER A 25 -9.42 -13.28 -12.28
CA SER A 25 -9.48 -14.68 -11.81
C SER A 25 -8.93 -14.80 -10.38
N PRO A 26 -9.33 -15.83 -9.62
CA PRO A 26 -8.84 -16.06 -8.27
C PRO A 26 -7.30 -16.08 -8.15
N ASP A 27 -6.60 -16.68 -9.11
CA ASP A 27 -5.13 -16.79 -9.10
C ASP A 27 -4.43 -15.45 -9.33
N HIS A 28 -4.91 -14.67 -10.31
CA HIS A 28 -4.38 -13.32 -10.52
C HIS A 28 -4.65 -12.40 -9.32
N LYS A 29 -5.74 -12.65 -8.59
CA LYS A 29 -6.09 -11.90 -7.39
C LYS A 29 -5.17 -12.29 -6.23
N ALA A 30 -4.89 -13.57 -6.02
CA ALA A 30 -3.86 -14.03 -5.07
C ALA A 30 -2.49 -13.39 -5.36
N GLY A 31 -2.08 -13.37 -6.64
CA GLY A 31 -0.89 -12.64 -7.10
C GLY A 31 -0.93 -11.15 -6.74
N SER A 32 -2.05 -10.47 -7.01
CA SER A 32 -2.21 -9.04 -6.69
C SER A 32 -2.12 -8.77 -5.19
N ILE A 33 -2.74 -9.62 -4.36
CA ILE A 33 -2.67 -9.53 -2.90
C ILE A 33 -1.21 -9.65 -2.45
N PHE A 34 -0.47 -10.64 -2.96
CA PHE A 34 0.95 -10.83 -2.67
C PHE A 34 1.79 -9.59 -3.01
N PHE A 35 1.68 -9.04 -4.22
CA PHE A 35 2.47 -7.86 -4.61
C PHE A 35 2.06 -6.59 -3.83
N ILE A 36 0.79 -6.45 -3.48
CA ILE A 36 0.32 -5.37 -2.60
C ILE A 36 0.91 -5.52 -1.21
N TRP A 37 0.91 -6.73 -0.64
CA TRP A 37 1.58 -7.02 0.62
C TRP A 37 3.08 -6.72 0.55
N LEU A 38 3.78 -7.18 -0.48
CA LEU A 38 5.21 -6.98 -0.66
C LEU A 38 5.59 -5.48 -0.66
N MET A 39 4.80 -4.67 -1.36
CA MET A 39 5.01 -3.22 -1.44
C MET A 39 4.73 -2.48 -0.11
N ARG A 40 4.05 -3.07 0.88
CA ARG A 40 3.74 -2.42 2.16
C ARG A 40 4.99 -1.99 2.92
N GLY A 41 6.03 -2.82 2.88
CA GLY A 41 7.29 -2.58 3.59
C GLY A 41 8.17 -1.50 2.94
N PHE A 42 7.92 -1.13 1.68
CA PHE A 42 8.81 -0.23 0.96
C PHE A 42 8.96 1.11 1.69
N ASN A 43 10.20 1.51 1.95
CA ASN A 43 10.49 2.70 2.74
C ASN A 43 10.38 3.96 1.88
N LEU A 44 9.37 4.79 2.12
CA LEU A 44 9.19 6.05 1.38
C LEU A 44 10.29 7.08 1.65
N ALA A 45 11.03 6.96 2.77
CA ALA A 45 12.12 7.87 3.08
C ALA A 45 13.40 7.58 2.26
N SER A 46 13.60 6.34 1.80
CA SER A 46 14.78 5.99 0.99
C SER A 46 14.77 6.58 -0.42
N LEU A 47 13.62 7.12 -0.86
CA LEU A 47 13.52 7.83 -2.14
C LEU A 47 14.19 9.22 -2.12
N ASN A 48 14.35 9.81 -0.92
CA ASN A 48 14.84 11.18 -0.75
C ASN A 48 16.09 11.29 0.14
N SER A 49 16.63 10.19 0.67
CA SER A 49 17.75 10.25 1.62
C SER A 49 19.09 10.43 0.90
N MET A 50 19.66 11.63 0.95
CA MET A 50 21.05 11.92 0.57
C MET A 50 22.07 11.59 1.67
N ASN A 51 21.64 11.31 2.91
CA ASN A 51 22.52 11.06 4.06
C ASN A 51 22.25 9.67 4.67
N SER A 52 23.31 8.89 4.82
CA SER A 52 23.30 7.46 5.21
C SER A 52 23.28 7.19 6.72
N GLU A 53 23.26 8.21 7.57
CA GLU A 53 23.48 8.04 9.02
C GLU A 53 22.20 8.00 9.87
N ILE A 54 21.04 8.39 9.32
CA ILE A 54 19.74 8.26 9.98
C ILE A 54 18.82 7.47 9.06
N GLU A 55 18.60 6.20 9.39
CA GLU A 55 17.66 5.35 8.66
C GLU A 55 16.22 5.68 9.12
N LEU A 56 15.69 6.79 8.60
CA LEU A 56 14.26 7.09 8.74
C LEU A 56 13.48 6.03 7.97
N VAL A 57 12.57 5.33 8.65
CA VAL A 57 11.72 4.29 8.03
C VAL A 57 10.27 4.76 8.04
N ILE A 58 9.73 5.01 6.84
CA ILE A 58 8.33 5.34 6.60
C ILE A 58 7.77 4.29 5.63
N PRO A 59 7.28 3.15 6.12
CA PRO A 59 6.67 2.13 5.27
C PRO A 59 5.37 2.65 4.69
N ILE A 60 4.97 2.19 3.49
CA ILE A 60 3.76 2.71 2.85
C ILE A 60 2.49 2.35 3.64
N TYR A 61 2.47 1.24 4.39
CA TYR A 61 1.29 0.83 5.17
C TYR A 61 0.89 1.80 6.29
N TYR A 62 1.75 2.76 6.64
CA TYR A 62 1.36 3.84 7.54
C TYR A 62 0.33 4.78 6.93
N TYR A 63 0.22 4.84 5.60
CA TYR A 63 -0.67 5.73 4.86
C TYR A 63 -0.68 7.17 5.42
N LYS A 64 0.50 7.71 5.78
CA LYS A 64 0.59 9.06 6.36
C LYS A 64 0.06 10.10 5.37
N LYS A 65 -0.57 11.15 5.89
CA LYS A 65 -1.01 12.28 5.06
C LYS A 65 0.17 12.84 4.25
N GLY A 66 -0.03 12.98 2.95
CA GLY A 66 0.98 13.42 1.98
C GLY A 66 1.84 12.30 1.38
N ALA A 67 1.73 11.05 1.85
CA ALA A 67 2.50 9.92 1.33
C ALA A 67 2.24 9.64 -0.15
N GLU A 68 1.07 10.01 -0.69
CA GLU A 68 0.78 9.90 -2.12
C GLU A 68 1.76 10.70 -2.98
N SER A 69 2.37 11.77 -2.43
CA SER A 69 3.35 12.60 -3.15
C SER A 69 4.66 11.86 -3.35
N ALA A 70 5.13 11.13 -2.31
CA ALA A 70 6.33 10.29 -2.40
C ALA A 70 6.13 9.10 -3.36
N MET A 71 4.88 8.65 -3.53
CA MET A 71 4.52 7.56 -4.43
C MET A 71 4.24 8.00 -5.87
N SER A 72 4.16 9.31 -6.13
CA SER A 72 3.78 9.85 -7.43
C SER A 72 4.84 9.52 -8.48
N GLY A 73 4.49 8.74 -9.50
CA GLY A 73 5.38 8.37 -10.60
C GLY A 73 6.12 7.04 -10.41
N MET A 74 6.14 6.48 -9.19
CA MET A 74 6.74 5.17 -8.93
C MET A 74 6.09 4.05 -9.74
N ASP A 75 4.79 4.14 -10.01
CA ASP A 75 4.06 3.21 -10.87
C ASP A 75 4.67 3.18 -12.29
N LYS A 76 5.01 4.35 -12.84
CA LYS A 76 5.64 4.47 -14.16
C LYS A 76 7.06 3.91 -14.14
N ASP A 77 7.81 4.10 -13.07
CA ASP A 77 9.17 3.57 -12.95
C ASP A 77 9.16 2.03 -12.96
N PHE A 78 8.26 1.41 -12.20
CA PHE A 78 8.08 -0.05 -12.25
C PHE A 78 7.59 -0.52 -13.62
N LYS A 79 6.67 0.21 -14.25
CA LYS A 79 6.20 -0.11 -15.60
C LYS A 79 7.33 -0.06 -16.63
N ASN A 80 8.19 0.96 -16.56
CA ASN A 80 9.31 1.16 -17.46
C ASN A 80 10.39 0.07 -17.31
N THR A 81 10.50 -0.54 -16.13
CA THR A 81 11.40 -1.68 -15.87
C THR A 81 10.75 -3.03 -16.18
N GLY A 82 9.51 -3.06 -16.69
CA GLY A 82 8.78 -4.27 -17.01
C GLY A 82 8.08 -4.93 -15.81
N ASN A 83 8.19 -4.35 -14.61
CA ASN A 83 7.60 -4.87 -13.37
C ASN A 83 6.13 -4.44 -13.23
N ILE A 84 5.29 -4.94 -14.14
CA ILE A 84 3.85 -4.63 -14.16
C ILE A 84 3.13 -4.97 -12.84
N PRO A 85 3.40 -6.10 -12.16
CA PRO A 85 2.74 -6.39 -10.88
C PRO A 85 3.05 -5.37 -9.78
N LEU A 86 4.32 -4.94 -9.66
CA LEU A 86 4.72 -3.90 -8.70
C LEU A 86 4.16 -2.52 -9.08
N SER A 87 4.07 -2.21 -10.38
CA SER A 87 3.38 -1.00 -10.86
C SER A 87 1.92 -0.98 -10.40
N ASN A 88 1.21 -2.11 -10.54
CA ASN A 88 -0.20 -2.22 -10.11
C ASN A 88 -0.34 -2.10 -8.58
N ALA A 89 0.54 -2.76 -7.81
CA ALA A 89 0.57 -2.66 -6.35
C ALA A 89 0.88 -1.23 -5.88
N CYS A 90 1.83 -0.56 -6.53
CA CYS A 90 2.15 0.85 -6.27
C CYS A 90 0.94 1.76 -6.51
N ASN A 91 0.24 1.59 -7.64
CA ASN A 91 -0.97 2.35 -7.93
C ASN A 91 -2.09 2.08 -6.91
N HIS A 92 -2.25 0.83 -6.46
CA HIS A 92 -3.21 0.49 -5.40
C HIS A 92 -2.94 1.26 -4.10
N HIS A 93 -1.69 1.25 -3.65
CA HIS A 93 -1.26 1.98 -2.46
C HIS A 93 -1.37 3.49 -2.64
N TYR A 94 -1.01 4.03 -3.80
CA TYR A 94 -1.17 5.46 -4.13
C TYR A 94 -2.62 5.92 -3.98
N LEU A 95 -3.58 5.18 -4.56
CA LEU A 95 -4.99 5.49 -4.43
C LEU A 95 -5.49 5.37 -2.99
N THR A 96 -4.94 4.43 -2.22
CA THR A 96 -5.23 4.28 -0.79
C THR A 96 -4.69 5.46 0.03
N CYS A 97 -3.46 5.93 -0.25
CA CYS A 97 -2.87 7.12 0.35
C CYS A 97 -3.72 8.37 0.10
N ILE A 98 -4.30 8.53 -1.10
CA ILE A 98 -5.22 9.65 -1.39
C ILE A 98 -6.39 9.69 -0.39
N ALA A 99 -6.96 8.55 -0.01
CA ALA A 99 -8.07 8.54 0.94
C ALA A 99 -7.65 8.99 2.34
N SER A 100 -6.44 8.64 2.77
CA SER A 100 -5.87 9.09 4.04
C SER A 100 -5.53 10.59 4.02
N SER A 101 -5.00 11.09 2.90
CA SER A 101 -4.62 12.49 2.76
C SER A 101 -5.81 13.45 2.65
N TYR A 102 -6.94 12.96 2.13
CA TYR A 102 -8.15 13.75 1.86
C TYR A 102 -9.42 13.06 2.40
N PRO A 103 -9.54 12.84 3.73
CA PRO A 103 -10.62 12.06 4.32
C PRO A 103 -12.01 12.67 4.05
N ASP A 104 -12.12 14.00 4.02
CA ASP A 104 -13.37 14.74 3.81
C ASP A 104 -13.86 14.74 2.35
N GLN A 105 -13.09 14.15 1.44
CA GLN A 105 -13.42 14.12 0.01
C GLN A 105 -14.24 12.89 -0.39
N GLY A 106 -14.76 12.10 0.56
CA GLY A 106 -15.66 10.98 0.27
C GLY A 106 -14.98 9.80 -0.43
N TYR A 107 -13.71 9.55 -0.12
CA TYR A 107 -12.96 8.41 -0.65
C TYR A 107 -13.18 7.12 0.13
N PHE A 108 -13.57 7.22 1.40
CA PHE A 108 -13.60 6.08 2.32
C PHE A 108 -14.37 4.88 1.77
N GLY A 109 -15.63 5.07 1.34
CA GLY A 109 -16.44 3.99 0.78
C GLY A 109 -15.89 3.43 -0.53
N LEU A 110 -15.24 4.27 -1.36
CA LEU A 110 -14.66 3.82 -2.63
C LEU A 110 -13.42 2.95 -2.41
N ILE A 111 -12.52 3.38 -1.51
CA ILE A 111 -11.32 2.59 -1.19
C ILE A 111 -11.69 1.33 -0.42
N LYS A 112 -12.66 1.38 0.51
CA LYS A 112 -13.20 0.17 1.15
C LYS A 112 -13.70 -0.84 0.12
N GLY A 113 -14.51 -0.40 -0.85
CA GLY A 113 -14.99 -1.25 -1.94
C GLY A 113 -13.86 -1.82 -2.82
N MET A 114 -12.82 -1.04 -3.10
CA MET A 114 -11.65 -1.50 -3.85
C MET A 114 -10.88 -2.60 -3.10
N TRP A 115 -10.68 -2.44 -1.79
CA TRP A 115 -10.05 -3.45 -0.94
C TRP A 115 -10.91 -4.70 -0.79
N ASP A 116 -12.23 -4.54 -0.61
CA ASP A 116 -13.14 -5.68 -0.51
C ASP A 116 -13.19 -6.49 -1.82
N ALA A 117 -13.13 -5.84 -2.99
CA ALA A 117 -13.04 -6.50 -4.29
C ALA A 117 -11.72 -7.26 -4.51
N LEU A 118 -10.59 -6.70 -4.04
CA LEU A 118 -9.29 -7.38 -4.05
C LEU A 118 -9.28 -8.58 -3.10
N LEU A 119 -9.97 -8.49 -1.97
CA LEU A 119 -9.95 -9.52 -0.91
C LEU A 119 -11.16 -10.45 -0.96
N SER A 120 -11.85 -10.53 -2.10
CA SER A 120 -12.94 -11.49 -2.36
C SER A 120 -12.49 -12.57 -3.33
N ASP A 121 -12.88 -13.83 -3.10
CA ASP A 121 -12.75 -14.92 -4.10
C ASP A 121 -11.35 -15.07 -4.74
N TYR A 122 -10.29 -15.02 -3.92
CA TYR A 122 -8.91 -15.34 -4.32
C TYR A 122 -8.60 -16.82 -4.07
N SER A 123 -7.64 -17.40 -4.82
CA SER A 123 -7.14 -18.75 -4.60
C SER A 123 -6.06 -18.79 -3.52
N ASP A 124 -5.49 -19.96 -3.24
CA ASP A 124 -4.49 -20.12 -2.18
C ASP A 124 -3.27 -19.20 -2.40
N ILE A 125 -2.97 -18.38 -1.39
CA ILE A 125 -1.85 -17.43 -1.43
C ILE A 125 -0.52 -18.14 -1.17
N GLN A 126 -0.52 -19.29 -0.49
CA GLN A 126 0.68 -20.05 -0.17
C GLN A 126 1.51 -20.34 -1.42
N GLU A 127 0.87 -20.82 -2.50
CA GLU A 127 1.53 -21.16 -3.76
C GLU A 127 2.24 -19.95 -4.38
N VAL A 128 1.56 -18.81 -4.43
CA VAL A 128 2.10 -17.54 -4.95
C VAL A 128 3.31 -17.09 -4.13
N VAL A 129 3.21 -17.18 -2.81
CA VAL A 129 4.30 -16.81 -1.90
C VAL A 129 5.52 -17.70 -2.12
N ASP A 130 5.34 -19.01 -2.13
CA ASP A 130 6.44 -19.97 -2.25
C ASP A 130 7.14 -19.86 -3.60
N GLU A 131 6.38 -19.60 -4.67
CA GLU A 131 6.94 -19.45 -6.02
C GLU A 131 7.66 -18.11 -6.19
N ILE A 132 7.03 -17.00 -5.81
CA ILE A 132 7.49 -15.66 -6.20
C ILE A 132 8.44 -15.04 -5.18
N LEU A 133 8.18 -15.22 -3.87
CA LEU A 133 8.93 -14.53 -2.83
C LEU A 133 10.45 -14.73 -2.93
N PRO A 134 10.97 -15.96 -3.12
CA PRO A 134 12.42 -16.19 -3.24
C PRO A 134 13.06 -15.42 -4.41
N GLN A 135 12.30 -15.17 -5.48
CA GLN A 135 12.78 -14.47 -6.67
C GLN A 135 12.95 -12.96 -6.43
N VAL A 136 12.04 -12.37 -5.63
CA VAL A 136 11.98 -10.92 -5.39
C VAL A 136 12.70 -10.49 -4.11
N THR A 137 13.17 -11.43 -3.29
CA THR A 137 13.97 -11.18 -2.07
C THR A 137 15.32 -11.91 -2.09
N SER A 138 15.97 -11.98 -3.26
CA SER A 138 17.25 -12.70 -3.44
C SER A 138 18.46 -11.97 -2.86
N THR A 139 18.37 -10.65 -2.66
CA THR A 139 19.42 -9.82 -2.05
C THR A 139 19.03 -9.30 -0.68
N ASP A 140 20.02 -9.02 0.18
CA ASP A 140 19.76 -8.46 1.52
C ASP A 140 19.07 -7.09 1.45
N TYR A 141 19.39 -6.29 0.43
CA TYR A 141 18.69 -5.03 0.18
C TYR A 141 17.19 -5.25 -0.09
N GLN A 142 16.83 -6.22 -0.93
CA GLN A 142 15.43 -6.53 -1.23
C GLN A 142 14.70 -7.11 -0.01
N LYS A 143 15.34 -7.99 0.75
CA LYS A 143 14.79 -8.51 2.02
C LYS A 143 14.51 -7.37 2.99
N LYS A 144 15.46 -6.44 3.15
CA LYS A 144 15.30 -5.26 4.01
C LYS A 144 14.12 -4.39 3.57
N GLN A 145 14.04 -4.07 2.28
CA GLN A 145 12.98 -3.21 1.74
C GLN A 145 11.58 -3.84 1.79
N PHE A 146 11.46 -5.13 1.51
CA PHE A 146 10.15 -5.78 1.35
C PHE A 146 9.66 -6.55 2.59
N LEU A 147 10.59 -7.07 3.41
CA LEU A 147 10.27 -7.95 4.53
C LEU A 147 10.49 -7.28 5.89
N GLU A 148 11.67 -6.72 6.15
CA GLU A 148 12.00 -6.20 7.48
C GLU A 148 11.09 -5.04 7.92
N TYR A 149 10.66 -4.21 6.96
CA TYR A 149 9.79 -3.08 7.22
C TYR A 149 8.30 -3.39 7.08
N ASN A 150 7.93 -4.65 6.84
CA ASN A 150 6.54 -5.06 6.74
C ASN A 150 6.02 -5.47 8.13
N ASP A 151 4.92 -4.88 8.59
CA ASP A 151 4.31 -5.22 9.88
C ASP A 151 3.47 -6.51 9.83
N VAL A 152 3.15 -6.99 8.63
CA VAL A 152 2.44 -8.25 8.41
C VAL A 152 3.45 -9.27 7.91
N THR A 153 3.62 -10.36 8.65
CA THR A 153 4.54 -11.45 8.29
C THR A 153 3.99 -12.28 7.12
N GLN A 154 4.86 -13.05 6.47
CA GLN A 154 4.46 -14.03 5.45
C GLN A 154 3.38 -14.99 5.99
N ASP A 155 3.60 -15.58 7.16
CA ASP A 155 2.66 -16.51 7.79
C ASP A 155 1.30 -15.87 8.06
N GLU A 156 1.30 -14.60 8.47
CA GLU A 156 0.08 -13.85 8.72
C GLU A 156 -0.67 -13.54 7.43
N LEU A 157 0.05 -13.16 6.35
CA LEU A 157 -0.55 -12.98 5.03
C LEU A 157 -1.27 -14.26 4.59
N ILE A 158 -0.60 -15.41 4.67
CA ILE A 158 -1.13 -16.69 4.20
C ILE A 158 -2.37 -17.09 5.01
N LYS A 159 -2.30 -16.98 6.34
CA LYS A 159 -3.42 -17.35 7.23
C LYS A 159 -4.59 -16.40 7.14
N ASN A 160 -4.32 -15.11 6.97
CA ASN A 160 -5.32 -14.06 6.94
C ASN A 160 -4.91 -12.96 5.97
N PRO A 161 -5.23 -13.09 4.67
CA PRO A 161 -4.89 -12.08 3.67
C PRO A 161 -5.53 -10.72 3.94
N ARG A 162 -6.60 -10.65 4.76
CA ARG A 162 -7.22 -9.37 5.14
C ARG A 162 -6.39 -8.58 6.16
N SER A 163 -5.35 -9.18 6.76
CA SER A 163 -4.41 -8.49 7.65
C SER A 163 -3.73 -7.28 7.00
N ILE A 164 -3.61 -7.28 5.67
CA ILE A 164 -2.99 -6.18 4.92
C ILE A 164 -3.90 -4.98 4.70
N MET A 165 -5.18 -5.06 5.11
CA MET A 165 -6.12 -3.95 4.97
C MET A 165 -5.57 -2.69 5.66
N PRO A 166 -5.78 -1.49 5.09
CA PRO A 166 -5.33 -0.25 5.69
C PRO A 166 -5.91 -0.05 7.08
N HIS A 167 -5.06 0.35 8.02
CA HIS A 167 -5.43 0.54 9.42
C HIS A 167 -6.65 1.46 9.61
N PHE A 168 -6.81 2.49 8.76
CA PHE A 168 -7.94 3.43 8.84
C PHE A 168 -9.27 2.84 8.32
N LEU A 169 -9.24 1.69 7.64
CA LEU A 169 -10.44 0.94 7.24
C LEU A 169 -10.85 -0.12 8.28
N VAL A 170 -9.98 -0.41 9.25
CA VAL A 170 -10.19 -1.43 10.28
C VAL A 170 -10.51 -0.73 11.61
N PRO A 171 -11.75 -0.84 12.13
CA PRO A 171 -12.11 -0.23 13.41
C PRO A 171 -11.20 -0.72 14.55
N GLY A 172 -10.67 0.21 15.34
CA GLY A 172 -9.82 -0.12 16.49
C GLY A 172 -8.41 -0.62 16.15
N HIS A 173 -7.95 -0.47 14.90
CA HIS A 173 -6.63 -0.93 14.51
C HIS A 173 -5.51 -0.27 15.35
N PRO A 174 -4.58 -1.03 15.97
CA PRO A 174 -3.55 -0.48 16.86
C PRO A 174 -2.69 0.62 16.23
N LEU A 175 -2.33 0.45 14.95
CA LEU A 175 -1.58 1.46 14.21
C LEU A 175 -2.31 2.81 14.10
N SER A 176 -3.63 2.82 13.95
CA SER A 176 -4.41 4.07 13.92
C SER A 176 -4.27 4.83 15.24
N HIS A 177 -4.29 4.13 16.37
CA HIS A 177 -4.09 4.73 17.69
C HIS A 177 -2.68 5.31 17.85
N LYS A 178 -1.65 4.50 17.52
CA LYS A 178 -0.24 4.90 17.57
C LYS A 178 0.02 6.17 16.75
N LEU A 179 -0.45 6.22 15.50
CA LEU A 179 -0.21 7.36 14.61
C LEU A 179 -0.91 8.64 15.09
N LEU A 180 -2.10 8.52 15.68
CA LEU A 180 -2.80 9.65 16.30
C LEU A 180 -2.05 10.19 17.53
N GLU A 181 -1.43 9.32 18.32
CA GLU A 181 -0.60 9.70 19.46
C GLU A 181 0.69 10.41 19.00
N GLU A 182 1.37 9.86 17.98
CA GLU A 182 2.54 10.50 17.35
C GLU A 182 2.21 11.93 16.87
N GLU A 183 1.07 12.12 16.22
CA GLU A 183 0.65 13.44 15.72
C GLU A 183 0.39 14.44 16.86
N LYS A 184 -0.20 13.98 17.97
CA LYS A 184 -0.41 14.81 19.17
C LYS A 184 0.91 15.24 19.79
N ILE A 185 1.85 14.31 19.95
CA ILE A 185 3.18 14.61 20.50
C ILE A 185 3.90 15.61 19.59
N GLY A 186 3.90 15.40 18.27
CA GLY A 186 4.51 16.32 17.31
C GLY A 186 3.96 17.75 17.41
N LYS A 187 2.63 17.90 17.56
CA LYS A 187 2.01 19.23 17.75
C LYS A 187 2.41 19.89 19.07
N SER A 188 2.61 19.11 20.14
CA SER A 188 3.03 19.63 21.44
C SER A 188 4.48 20.10 21.50
N LEU A 189 5.35 19.60 20.61
CA LEU A 189 6.77 19.97 20.55
C LEU A 189 7.03 21.22 19.69
N VAL A 190 6.08 21.61 18.84
CA VAL A 190 6.15 22.78 17.95
C VAL A 190 5.29 23.94 18.47
N GLY A 191 4.61 23.73 19.60
CA GLY A 191 3.75 24.72 20.29
C GLY A 191 4.48 25.47 21.40
#